data_AF-A0AAD5S899-F1
#
_entry.id   AF-A0AAD5S899-F1
#
_cell.length_a   1.000
_cell.length_b   1.000
_cell.length_c   1.000
_cell.angle_alpha   90.00
_cell.angle_beta   90.00
_cell.angle_gamma   90.00
#
_symmetry.space_group_name_H-M   'P 1'
#
loop_
_entity.id
_entity.type
_entity.pdbx_description
1 polymer ?
#
loop_
_entity_poly.entity_id
_entity_poly.type
_entity_poly.pdbx_seq_one_letter_code
_entity_poly.pdbx_strand_id
1 'polypeptide(L)'
;MRGIAIKNPQIAVSHASKFKRVLADREASVMMTALRLFRVLVEASPATYKSLLPAFVHIHRQIIGRHLPDEYDHHGVPALWAQVDCIQIFRILVVRNET
;
A
#
# COMPACT_ATOMS: atom_id res chain seq x y z
N MET A 1 12.08 -0.25 15.22
CA MET A 1 10.64 -0.59 15.31
C MET A 1 10.42 -1.95 14.68
N ARG A 2 10.23 -2.99 15.49
CA ARG A 2 9.94 -4.36 15.03
C ARG A 2 8.50 -4.41 14.51
N GLY A 3 8.31 -5.14 13.42
CA GLY A 3 7.14 -5.04 12.55
C GLY A 3 5.80 -5.33 13.22
N ILE A 4 4.74 -4.86 12.58
CA ILE A 4 3.42 -5.47 12.69
C ILE A 4 3.60 -6.90 12.19
N ALA A 5 3.93 -7.81 13.10
CA ALA A 5 4.06 -9.22 12.80
C ALA A 5 2.65 -9.73 12.56
N ILE A 6 2.28 -9.87 11.28
CA ILE A 6 1.16 -10.71 10.92
C ILE A 6 1.59 -12.12 11.33
N LYS A 7 1.16 -12.55 12.53
CA LYS A 7 1.54 -13.83 13.15
C LYS A 7 1.27 -15.03 12.24
N ASN A 8 0.37 -14.85 11.26
CA ASN A 8 0.16 -15.79 10.17
C ASN A 8 -0.21 -15.04 8.87
N PRO A 9 0.75 -14.81 7.94
CA PRO A 9 0.51 -14.12 6.68
C PRO A 9 -0.60 -14.77 5.84
N GLN A 10 -0.79 -16.09 5.98
CA GLN A 10 -1.79 -16.83 5.21
C GLN A 10 -3.24 -16.45 5.56
N ILE A 11 -3.51 -16.02 6.80
CA ILE A 11 -4.84 -15.53 7.20
C ILE A 11 -5.15 -14.18 6.53
N ALA A 12 -4.14 -13.32 6.41
CA ALA A 12 -4.32 -12.05 5.70
C ALA A 12 -4.50 -12.27 4.19
N VAL A 13 -3.82 -13.26 3.61
CA VAL A 13 -4.00 -13.68 2.21
C VAL A 13 -5.42 -14.23 1.97
N SER A 14 -5.97 -15.05 2.87
CA SER A 14 -7.32 -15.63 2.69
C SER A 14 -8.45 -14.60 2.69
N HIS A 15 -8.23 -13.44 3.30
CA HIS A 15 -9.17 -12.31 3.30
C HIS A 15 -8.76 -11.16 2.39
N ALA A 16 -7.68 -11.29 1.60
CA ALA A 16 -7.13 -10.23 0.76
C ALA A 16 -8.15 -9.62 -0.21
N SER A 17 -9.09 -10.42 -0.72
CA SER A 17 -10.18 -9.95 -1.58
C SER A 17 -11.11 -8.94 -0.89
N LYS A 18 -11.33 -9.07 0.43
CA LYS A 18 -12.13 -8.12 1.23
C LYS A 18 -11.39 -6.79 1.41
N PHE A 19 -10.06 -6.83 1.50
CA PHE A 19 -9.24 -5.63 1.70
C PHE A 19 -9.04 -4.80 0.43
N LYS A 20 -9.26 -5.37 -0.77
CA LYS A 20 -9.13 -4.63 -2.03
C LYS A 20 -10.02 -3.38 -2.08
N ARG A 21 -11.24 -3.45 -1.54
CA ARG A 21 -12.15 -2.29 -1.49
C ARG A 21 -11.66 -1.20 -0.53
N VAL A 22 -10.94 -1.59 0.51
CA VAL A 22 -10.40 -0.69 1.54
C VAL A 22 -9.24 0.16 1.00
N LEU A 23 -8.59 -0.25 -0.12
CA LEU A 23 -7.65 0.61 -0.85
C LEU A 23 -8.30 1.82 -1.52
N ALA A 24 -9.63 1.83 -1.65
CA ALA A 24 -10.42 2.94 -2.17
C ALA A 24 -11.34 3.54 -1.09
N ASP A 25 -10.99 3.35 0.19
CA ASP A 25 -11.75 3.93 1.30
C ASP A 25 -11.68 5.46 1.26
N ARG A 26 -12.78 6.11 1.69
CA ARG A 26 -12.86 7.56 1.76
C ARG A 26 -11.97 8.12 2.87
N GLU A 27 -11.82 7.37 3.97
CA GLU A 27 -10.97 7.77 5.07
C GLU A 27 -9.51 7.47 4.74
N ALA A 28 -8.71 8.52 4.61
CA ALA A 28 -7.30 8.41 4.22
C ALA A 28 -6.50 7.49 5.17
N SER A 29 -6.77 7.57 6.47
CA SER A 29 -6.17 6.69 7.47
C SER A 29 -6.45 5.20 7.22
N VAL A 30 -7.67 4.86 6.77
CA VAL A 30 -8.09 3.49 6.45
C VAL A 30 -7.42 3.02 5.16
N MET A 31 -7.43 3.84 4.11
CA MET A 31 -6.71 3.59 2.86
C MET A 31 -5.22 3.35 3.09
N MET A 32 -4.54 4.20 3.87
CA MET A 32 -3.12 4.06 4.15
C MET A 32 -2.81 2.83 5.01
N THR A 33 -3.68 2.49 5.96
CA THR A 33 -3.55 1.25 6.74
C THR A 33 -3.67 0.02 5.84
N ALA A 34 -4.62 0.04 4.90
CA ALA A 34 -4.76 -1.01 3.90
C ALA A 34 -3.53 -1.07 2.98
N LEU A 35 -3.00 0.07 2.53
CA LEU A 35 -1.77 0.14 1.73
C LEU A 35 -0.59 -0.51 2.46
N ARG A 36 -0.42 -0.22 3.76
CA ARG A 36 0.62 -0.82 4.59
C ARG A 36 0.47 -2.34 4.73
N LEU A 37 -0.77 -2.84 4.82
CA LEU A 37 -1.06 -4.28 4.79
C LEU A 37 -0.66 -4.89 3.44
N PHE A 38 -1.09 -4.27 2.34
CA PHE A 38 -0.77 -4.74 0.99
C PHE A 38 0.73 -4.73 0.70
N ARG A 39 1.51 -3.80 1.27
CA ARG A 39 2.98 -3.83 1.21
C ARG A 39 3.55 -5.16 1.71
N VAL A 40 3.05 -5.66 2.85
CA VAL A 40 3.46 -6.95 3.43
C VAL A 40 2.96 -8.12 2.58
N LEU A 41 1.73 -8.06 2.10
CA LEU A 41 1.15 -9.12 1.27
C LEU A 41 1.84 -9.26 -0.10
N VAL A 42 2.18 -8.12 -0.72
CA VAL A 42 2.95 -8.04 -1.97
C VAL A 42 4.34 -8.63 -1.78
N GLU A 43 5.00 -8.36 -0.65
CA GLU A 43 6.29 -8.96 -0.31
C GLU A 43 6.21 -10.48 -0.17
N ALA A 44 5.11 -11.00 0.39
CA ALA A 44 4.89 -12.44 0.56
C ALA A 44 4.47 -13.17 -0.74
N SER A 45 3.68 -12.54 -1.62
CA SER A 45 3.18 -13.16 -2.85
C SER A 45 2.99 -12.15 -3.99
N PRO A 46 4.08 -11.69 -4.65
CA PRO A 46 4.02 -10.62 -5.66
C PRO A 46 3.06 -10.91 -6.81
N ALA A 47 3.09 -12.12 -7.37
CA ALA A 47 2.28 -12.51 -8.53
C ALA A 47 0.77 -12.38 -8.26
N THR A 48 0.33 -12.68 -7.04
CA THR A 48 -1.09 -12.61 -6.62
C THR A 48 -1.64 -11.19 -6.69
N TYR A 49 -0.79 -10.18 -6.48
CA TYR A 49 -1.20 -8.78 -6.35
C TYR A 49 -0.79 -7.90 -7.52
N LYS A 50 -0.17 -8.46 -8.57
CA LYS A 50 0.27 -7.70 -9.76
C LYS A 50 -0.88 -6.93 -10.44
N SER A 51 -2.09 -7.49 -10.45
CA SER A 51 -3.29 -6.83 -10.99
C SER A 51 -3.74 -5.59 -10.22
N LEU A 52 -3.25 -5.38 -8.99
CA LEU A 52 -3.54 -4.19 -8.18
C LEU A 52 -2.56 -3.03 -8.45
N LEU A 53 -1.55 -3.21 -9.29
CA LEU A 53 -0.59 -2.16 -9.62
C LEU A 53 -1.24 -0.82 -10.00
N PRO A 54 -2.30 -0.76 -10.84
CA PRO A 54 -2.99 0.49 -11.14
C PRO A 54 -3.57 1.19 -9.90
N ALA A 55 -4.07 0.43 -8.93
CA ALA A 55 -4.61 1.00 -7.69
C ALA A 55 -3.50 1.64 -6.84
N PHE A 56 -2.34 0.99 -6.72
CA PHE A 56 -1.20 1.56 -6.00
C PHE A 56 -0.65 2.82 -6.69
N VAL A 57 -0.60 2.82 -8.03
CA VAL A 57 -0.23 4.01 -8.82
C VAL A 57 -1.23 5.14 -8.60
N HIS A 58 -2.53 4.83 -8.59
CA HIS A 58 -3.57 5.82 -8.35
C HIS A 58 -3.46 6.45 -6.96
N ILE A 59 -3.27 5.64 -5.91
CA ILE A 59 -3.03 6.14 -4.54
C ILE A 59 -1.79 7.04 -4.48
N HIS A 60 -0.67 6.60 -5.07
CA HIS A 60 0.55 7.41 -5.10
C HIS A 60 0.33 8.75 -5.81
N ARG A 61 -0.39 8.76 -6.94
CA ARG A 61 -0.75 9.98 -7.67
C ARG A 61 -1.63 10.91 -6.83
N GLN A 62 -2.59 10.37 -6.08
CA GLN A 62 -3.42 11.16 -5.18
C GLN A 62 -2.57 11.86 -4.10
N ILE A 63 -1.61 11.13 -3.51
CA ILE A 63 -0.72 11.65 -2.47
C ILE A 63 0.17 12.77 -3.00
N ILE A 64 0.88 12.55 -4.11
CA ILE A 64 1.77 13.59 -4.68
C ILE A 64 0.98 14.80 -5.22
N GLY A 65 -0.28 14.58 -5.63
CA GLY A 65 -1.21 15.64 -6.02
C GLY A 65 -1.80 16.42 -4.84
N ARG A 66 -1.42 16.10 -3.60
CA ARG A 66 -1.90 16.74 -2.36
C ARG A 66 -3.43 16.68 -2.23
N HIS A 67 -4.03 15.57 -2.66
CA HIS A 67 -5.47 15.35 -2.53
C HIS A 67 -5.89 14.80 -1.16
N LEU A 68 -4.92 14.54 -0.26
CA LEU A 68 -5.18 14.15 1.13
C LEU A 68 -5.13 15.38 2.05
N PRO A 69 -5.81 15.34 3.21
CA PRO A 69 -5.73 16.42 4.20
C PRO A 69 -4.30 16.69 4.68
N ASP A 70 -3.97 17.95 4.92
CA ASP A 70 -2.62 18.37 5.37
C ASP A 70 -2.23 17.81 6.75
N GLU A 71 -3.17 17.29 7.53
CA GLU A 71 -2.86 16.59 8.80
C GLU A 71 -1.98 15.34 8.61
N TYR A 72 -1.96 14.79 7.40
CA TYR A 72 -1.11 13.66 7.03
C TYR A 72 0.27 14.08 6.53
N ASP A 73 0.54 15.38 6.43
CA ASP A 73 1.84 15.89 6.03
C ASP A 73 2.88 15.67 7.13
N HIS A 74 4.08 15.30 6.69
CA HIS A 74 5.26 15.25 7.55
C HIS A 74 6.30 16.22 7.02
N HIS A 75 6.55 17.30 7.74
CA HIS A 75 7.49 18.37 7.33
C HIS A 75 7.24 18.88 5.90
N GLY A 76 5.96 19.09 5.53
CA GLY A 76 5.54 19.58 4.21
C GLY A 76 5.52 18.52 3.11
N VAL A 77 5.89 17.28 3.42
CA VAL A 77 5.80 16.14 2.50
C VAL A 77 4.48 15.41 2.72
N PRO A 78 3.61 15.28 1.69
CA PRO A 78 2.29 14.72 1.87
C PRO A 78 2.33 13.22 2.16
N ALA A 79 1.71 12.78 3.25
CA ALA A 79 1.58 11.37 3.64
C ALA A 79 2.87 10.54 3.43
N LEU A 80 4.01 11.05 3.93
CA LEU A 80 5.36 10.50 3.70
C LEU A 80 5.44 8.97 3.80
N TRP A 81 4.83 8.38 4.83
CA TRP A 81 4.89 6.93 5.04
C TRP A 81 4.11 6.12 3.99
N ALA A 82 2.98 6.64 3.52
CA ALA A 82 2.23 6.03 2.43
C ALA A 82 3.01 6.09 1.11
N GLN A 83 3.75 7.18 0.85
CA GLN A 83 4.66 7.24 -0.30
C GLN A 83 5.73 6.15 -0.23
N VAL A 84 6.36 5.96 0.94
CA VAL A 84 7.37 4.90 1.14
C VAL A 84 6.77 3.52 0.87
N ASP A 85 5.55 3.25 1.35
CA ASP A 85 4.87 1.98 1.11
C ASP A 85 4.58 1.76 -0.39
N CYS A 86 4.09 2.77 -1.10
CA CYS A 86 3.90 2.72 -2.56
C CYS A 86 5.20 2.41 -3.30
N ILE A 87 6.29 3.12 -2.99
CA ILE A 87 7.59 2.93 -3.65
C ILE A 87 8.12 1.51 -3.42
N GLN A 88 7.97 0.98 -2.20
CA GLN A 88 8.36 -0.40 -1.90
C GLN A 88 7.53 -1.43 -2.68
N ILE A 89 6.22 -1.19 -2.82
CA ILE A 89 5.35 -2.03 -3.66
C ILE A 89 5.79 -1.97 -5.12
N PHE A 90 6.08 -0.77 -5.68
CA PHE A 90 6.52 -0.62 -7.07
C PHE A 90 7.84 -1.34 -7.34
N ARG A 91 8.81 -1.25 -6.43
CA ARG A 91 10.06 -2.01 -6.52
C ARG A 91 9.81 -3.51 -6.63
N ILE A 92 8.84 -4.05 -5.89
CA ILE A 92 8.55 -5.49 -5.91
C ILE A 92 7.77 -5.89 -7.17
N LEU A 93 6.76 -5.12 -7.57
CA LEU A 93 5.85 -5.51 -8.65
C LEU A 93 6.37 -5.17 -10.05
N VAL A 94 7.18 -4.11 -10.19
CA VAL A 94 7.71 -3.65 -11.48
C VAL A 94 9.13 -4.17 -11.67
N VAL A 95 10.06 -3.77 -10.79
CA VAL A 95 11.50 -4.00 -11.00
C VAL A 95 11.88 -5.49 -10.88
N ARG A 96 11.31 -6.24 -9.93
CA ARG A 96 11.67 -7.66 -9.72
C ARG A 96 11.03 -8.65 -10.71
N ASN A 97 10.12 -8.20 -11.57
CA ASN A 97 9.44 -9.07 -12.54
C ASN A 97 10.04 -9.01 -13.94
N GLU A 98 11.13 -8.26 -14.13
CA GLU A 98 11.84 -8.08 -15.42
C GLU A 98 13.17 -8.87 -15.49
N THR A 99 13.42 -9.78 -14.54
CA THR A 99 14.56 -10.71 -14.51
C THR A 99 14.08 -12.14 -14.40
#